data_AF-A0A0Q6CH38-F1
#
_entry.id   AF-A0A0Q6CH38-F1
#
_cell.length_a   1.000
_cell.length_b   1.000
_cell.length_c   1.000
_cell.angle_alpha   90.00
_cell.angle_beta   90.00
_cell.angle_gamma   90.00
#
_symmetry.space_group_name_H-M   'P 1'
#
loop_
_entity.id
_entity.type
_entity.pdbx_description
1 polymer ?
#
loop_
_entity_poly.entity_id
_entity_poly.type
_entity_poly.pdbx_seq_one_letter_code
_entity_poly.pdbx_strand_id
1 'polypeptide(L)'
;MKRIRPTVADLRAIRGERELTMLRVMTLEEAEAAEQAGIDIVSVPPDLMLHPSYRDAAPSLFSMPGENFYEIGTGDDFVRWAFRMVKASADAVYCSASTATIKRMADEAIPVIGHVGLIPSRRTWTGGWKAVGKTAASALAMMQEVRALEAAGAFGAEIEVVPVEVAEAISQRTSLFMISMGSGGGCDAQYLFAEDILGANRGRVPRHSKVYRNFAAEHDRLQQERIAAFSEYVADVNAKSFPEDRHVVRMDPAELALFNERIDRL
;
A
#
# COMPACT_ATOMS: atom_id res chain seq x y z
N MET A 1 1.93 26.36 -4.14
CA MET A 1 2.34 25.98 -5.51
C MET A 1 1.75 24.62 -5.79
N LYS A 2 1.12 24.38 -6.95
CA LYS A 2 0.54 23.07 -7.27
C LYS A 2 1.69 22.05 -7.34
N ARG A 3 1.63 20.97 -6.55
CA ARG A 3 2.61 19.88 -6.63
C ARG A 3 2.51 19.24 -8.02
N ILE A 4 3.65 18.97 -8.62
CA ILE A 4 3.75 18.29 -9.91
C ILE A 4 4.18 16.87 -9.61
N ARG A 5 3.51 15.90 -10.24
CA ARG A 5 3.89 14.49 -10.17
C ARG A 5 5.32 14.32 -10.70
N PRO A 6 6.28 13.86 -9.88
CA PRO A 6 7.65 13.70 -10.34
C PRO A 6 7.72 12.53 -11.33
N THR A 7 8.72 12.58 -12.21
CA THR A 7 9.08 11.50 -13.12
C THR A 7 10.24 10.69 -12.55
N VAL A 8 10.53 9.54 -13.16
CA VAL A 8 11.76 8.77 -12.90
C VAL A 8 13.01 9.63 -13.04
N ALA A 9 13.05 10.56 -14.01
CA ALA A 9 14.19 11.45 -14.19
C ALA A 9 14.34 12.44 -13.03
N ASP A 10 13.22 12.99 -12.53
CA ASP A 10 13.23 13.88 -11.36
C ASP A 10 13.71 13.14 -10.11
N LEU A 11 13.25 11.90 -9.89
CA LEU A 11 13.71 11.07 -8.78
C LEU A 11 15.19 10.70 -8.88
N ARG A 12 15.74 10.53 -10.09
CA ARG A 12 17.18 10.35 -10.29
C ARG A 12 17.97 11.62 -9.99
N ALA A 13 17.45 12.77 -10.40
CA ALA A 13 18.10 14.06 -10.21
C ALA A 13 18.16 14.47 -8.74
N ILE A 14 17.15 14.13 -7.95
CA ILE A 14 17.08 14.52 -6.53
C ILE A 14 17.98 13.68 -5.61
N ARG A 15 18.58 12.60 -6.11
CA ARG A 15 19.45 11.72 -5.32
C ARG A 15 20.57 12.53 -4.68
N GLY A 16 20.71 12.42 -3.36
CA GLY A 16 21.69 13.16 -2.57
C GLY A 16 21.35 14.63 -2.28
N GLU A 17 20.28 15.19 -2.85
CA GLU A 17 19.81 16.55 -2.52
C GLU A 17 18.93 16.55 -1.26
N ARG A 18 17.97 15.62 -1.20
CA ARG A 18 17.15 15.37 -0.01
C ARG A 18 16.61 13.95 0.00
N GLU A 19 16.21 13.51 1.19
CA GLU A 19 15.50 12.25 1.36
C GLU A 19 14.00 12.40 1.05
N LEU A 20 13.44 11.45 0.31
CA LEU A 20 12.02 11.41 -0.04
C LEU A 20 11.18 10.61 0.96
N THR A 21 9.92 11.00 1.11
CA THR A 21 8.95 10.28 1.92
C THR A 21 8.18 9.26 1.09
N MET A 22 8.09 8.03 1.57
CA MET A 22 7.33 6.96 0.93
C MET A 22 6.39 6.27 1.91
N LEU A 23 5.12 6.09 1.53
CA LEU A 23 4.13 5.35 2.32
C LEU A 23 3.50 4.20 1.55
N ARG A 24 3.17 3.11 2.26
CA ARG A 24 2.22 2.12 1.74
C ARG A 24 0.82 2.55 2.15
N VAL A 25 -0.02 2.86 1.17
CA VAL A 25 -1.43 3.19 1.39
C VAL A 25 -2.32 2.11 0.78
N MET A 26 -3.43 1.83 1.42
CA MET A 26 -4.34 0.72 1.09
C MET A 26 -5.73 1.19 0.65
N THR A 27 -6.12 2.43 0.96
CA THR A 27 -7.42 3.00 0.58
C THR A 27 -7.28 4.32 -0.18
N LEU A 28 -8.38 4.78 -0.80
CA LEU A 28 -8.44 6.09 -1.46
C LEU A 28 -8.26 7.23 -0.47
N GLU A 29 -8.87 7.12 0.72
CA GLU A 29 -8.79 8.13 1.77
C GLU A 29 -7.35 8.26 2.27
N GLU A 30 -6.61 7.16 2.38
CA GLU A 30 -5.19 7.19 2.71
C GLU A 30 -4.34 7.80 1.60
N ALA A 31 -4.63 7.50 0.33
CA ALA A 31 -3.95 8.11 -0.81
C ALA A 31 -4.22 9.62 -0.91
N GLU A 32 -5.46 10.04 -0.70
CA GLU A 32 -5.85 11.46 -0.65
C GLU A 32 -5.16 12.17 0.53
N ALA A 33 -5.14 11.55 1.71
CA ALA A 33 -4.44 12.10 2.87
C ALA A 33 -2.93 12.23 2.61
N ALA A 34 -2.31 11.24 1.96
CA ALA A 34 -0.90 11.28 1.58
C ALA A 34 -0.59 12.40 0.58
N GLU A 35 -1.44 12.59 -0.43
CA GLU A 35 -1.36 13.70 -1.39
C GLU A 35 -1.41 15.06 -0.66
N GLN A 36 -2.42 15.25 0.19
CA GLN A 36 -2.62 16.51 0.92
C GLN A 36 -1.48 16.79 1.92
N ALA A 37 -0.93 15.74 2.54
CA ALA A 37 0.19 15.84 3.47
C ALA A 37 1.53 16.13 2.77
N GLY A 38 1.61 15.99 1.45
CA GLY A 38 2.83 16.22 0.69
C GLY A 38 3.79 15.03 0.64
N ILE A 39 3.29 13.80 0.80
CA ILE A 39 4.09 12.58 0.61
C ILE A 39 4.63 12.54 -0.82
N ASP A 40 5.89 12.12 -1.00
CA ASP A 40 6.54 12.11 -2.31
C ASP A 40 6.12 10.90 -3.15
N ILE A 41 6.12 9.72 -2.51
CA ILE A 41 5.98 8.42 -3.17
C ILE A 41 4.96 7.56 -2.41
N VAL A 42 4.14 6.78 -3.13
CA VAL A 42 3.29 5.76 -2.50
C VAL A 42 3.44 4.39 -3.14
N SER A 43 3.57 3.37 -2.28
CA SER A 43 3.26 1.99 -2.64
C SER A 43 1.76 1.77 -2.49
N VAL A 44 1.12 1.17 -3.49
CA VAL A 44 -0.33 0.90 -3.49
C VAL A 44 -0.62 -0.56 -3.87
N PRO A 45 -1.71 -1.16 -3.39
CA PRO A 45 -2.18 -2.42 -3.94
C PRO A 45 -2.68 -2.23 -5.39
N PRO A 46 -2.60 -3.26 -6.26
CA PRO A 46 -3.06 -3.16 -7.64
C PRO A 46 -4.51 -2.68 -7.79
N ASP A 47 -5.42 -3.12 -6.91
CA ASP A 47 -6.83 -2.73 -6.97
C ASP A 47 -7.05 -1.24 -6.69
N LEU A 48 -6.26 -0.65 -5.78
CA LEU A 48 -6.32 0.79 -5.53
C LEU A 48 -5.79 1.57 -6.73
N MET A 49 -4.71 1.10 -7.37
CA MET A 49 -4.18 1.72 -8.58
C MET A 49 -5.17 1.66 -9.75
N LEU A 50 -5.96 0.58 -9.84
CA LEU A 50 -7.00 0.39 -10.84
C LEU A 50 -8.30 1.17 -10.54
N HIS A 51 -8.43 1.74 -9.33
CA HIS A 51 -9.63 2.44 -8.94
C HIS A 51 -9.85 3.70 -9.82
N PRO A 52 -11.03 3.89 -10.44
CA PRO A 52 -11.27 5.01 -11.37
C PRO A 52 -10.96 6.40 -10.79
N SER A 53 -11.25 6.61 -9.51
CA SER A 53 -11.01 7.87 -8.79
C SER A 53 -9.59 8.04 -8.24
N TYR A 54 -8.68 7.08 -8.46
CA TYR A 54 -7.36 7.11 -7.82
C TYR A 54 -6.58 8.39 -8.16
N ARG A 55 -6.49 8.73 -9.45
CA ARG A 55 -5.69 9.88 -9.88
C ARG A 55 -6.38 11.22 -9.63
N ASP A 56 -7.69 11.22 -9.40
CA ASP A 56 -8.42 12.40 -8.90
C ASP A 56 -8.10 12.65 -7.42
N ALA A 57 -8.01 11.60 -6.61
CA ALA A 57 -7.64 11.67 -5.19
C ALA A 57 -6.16 11.99 -4.96
N ALA A 58 -5.27 11.46 -5.80
CA ALA A 58 -3.81 11.58 -5.67
C ALA A 58 -3.13 12.04 -6.98
N PRO A 59 -3.37 13.27 -7.45
CA PRO A 59 -2.89 13.74 -8.74
C PRO A 59 -1.36 13.93 -8.84
N SER A 60 -0.65 14.13 -7.71
CA SER A 60 0.79 14.45 -7.71
C SER A 60 1.70 13.40 -7.05
N LEU A 61 1.14 12.38 -6.41
CA LEU A 61 1.95 11.27 -5.88
C LEU A 61 2.66 10.49 -7.00
N PHE A 62 3.92 10.11 -6.78
CA PHE A 62 4.57 9.06 -7.55
C PHE A 62 4.09 7.70 -7.05
N SER A 63 3.34 6.99 -7.88
CA SER A 63 2.58 5.81 -7.45
C SER A 63 3.18 4.53 -8.00
N MET A 64 3.55 3.61 -7.11
CA MET A 64 4.06 2.28 -7.46
C MET A 64 3.16 1.15 -6.94
N PRO A 65 2.38 0.48 -7.80
CA PRO A 65 1.74 -0.76 -7.42
C PRO A 65 2.77 -1.88 -7.23
N GLY A 66 2.48 -2.76 -6.28
CA GLY A 66 3.29 -3.92 -5.99
C GLY A 66 2.45 -5.05 -5.42
N GLU A 67 2.78 -6.27 -5.82
CA GLU A 67 2.20 -7.50 -5.27
C GLU A 67 3.29 -8.57 -5.15
N ASN A 68 3.05 -9.58 -4.32
CA ASN A 68 4.00 -10.69 -4.18
C ASN A 68 4.17 -11.45 -5.50
N PHE A 69 5.39 -11.93 -5.76
CA PHE A 69 5.69 -12.62 -7.02
C PHE A 69 4.86 -13.89 -7.24
N TYR A 70 4.43 -14.55 -6.16
CA TYR A 70 3.60 -15.75 -6.24
C TYR A 70 2.11 -15.46 -6.49
N GLU A 71 1.67 -14.20 -6.37
CA GLU A 71 0.31 -13.79 -6.75
C GLU A 71 0.24 -13.40 -8.24
N ILE A 72 1.34 -12.89 -8.81
CA ILE A 72 1.40 -12.46 -10.22
C ILE A 72 1.76 -13.63 -11.14
N GLY A 73 2.80 -14.40 -10.82
CA GLY A 73 3.21 -15.57 -11.59
C GLY A 73 4.55 -15.41 -12.31
N THR A 74 4.60 -15.83 -13.58
CA THR A 74 5.83 -15.93 -14.37
C THR A 74 6.31 -14.58 -14.90
N GLY A 75 7.47 -14.57 -15.57
CA GLY A 75 7.99 -13.36 -16.22
C GLY A 75 7.02 -12.71 -17.22
N ASP A 76 6.29 -13.50 -18.01
CA ASP A 76 5.30 -12.98 -18.96
C ASP A 76 4.06 -12.43 -18.24
N ASP A 77 3.66 -13.07 -17.13
CA ASP A 77 2.52 -12.60 -16.33
C ASP A 77 2.84 -11.26 -15.68
N PHE A 78 4.07 -11.07 -15.21
CA PHE A 78 4.58 -9.79 -14.73
C PHE A 78 4.54 -8.70 -15.77
N VAL A 79 4.96 -8.97 -17.01
CA VAL A 79 4.87 -7.96 -18.09
C VAL A 79 3.41 -7.58 -18.38
N ARG A 80 2.50 -8.56 -18.50
CA ARG A 80 1.06 -8.30 -18.70
C ARG A 80 0.46 -7.50 -17.55
N TRP A 81 0.80 -7.86 -16.32
CA TRP A 81 0.35 -7.15 -15.12
C TRP A 81 0.88 -5.71 -15.10
N ALA A 82 2.17 -5.52 -15.35
CA ALA A 82 2.80 -4.21 -15.33
C ALA A 82 2.24 -3.28 -16.42
N PHE A 83 1.94 -3.78 -17.63
CA PHE A 83 1.25 -2.99 -18.65
C PHE A 83 -0.13 -2.52 -18.20
N ARG A 84 -0.89 -3.36 -17.48
CA ARG A 84 -2.18 -2.92 -16.90
C ARG A 84 -1.98 -1.82 -15.87
N MET A 85 -0.96 -1.94 -15.01
CA MET A 85 -0.65 -0.94 -13.99
C MET A 85 -0.22 0.40 -14.60
N VAL A 86 0.71 0.39 -15.57
CA VAL A 86 1.17 1.59 -16.26
C VAL A 86 0.02 2.25 -17.03
N LYS A 87 -0.83 1.46 -17.71
CA LYS A 87 -2.05 1.97 -18.35
C LYS A 87 -3.01 2.63 -17.36
N ALA A 88 -3.02 2.17 -16.10
CA ALA A 88 -3.80 2.76 -15.01
C ALA A 88 -3.14 3.99 -14.38
N SER A 89 -2.04 4.50 -14.93
CA SER A 89 -1.25 5.65 -14.44
C SER A 89 -0.29 5.36 -13.29
N ALA A 90 0.16 4.11 -13.12
CA ALA A 90 1.33 3.81 -12.29
C ALA A 90 2.60 4.46 -12.88
N ASP A 91 3.46 5.00 -12.02
CA ASP A 91 4.69 5.69 -12.40
C ASP A 91 5.92 4.75 -12.39
N ALA A 92 5.84 3.67 -11.60
CA ALA A 92 6.76 2.54 -11.59
C ALA A 92 6.02 1.28 -11.11
N VAL A 93 6.67 0.11 -11.12
CA VAL A 93 6.13 -1.11 -10.51
C VAL A 93 7.15 -1.74 -9.56
N TYR A 94 6.68 -2.32 -8.46
CA TYR A 94 7.51 -3.09 -7.54
C TYR A 94 7.59 -4.57 -7.96
N CYS A 95 8.79 -5.15 -7.88
CA CYS A 95 9.02 -6.56 -8.20
C CYS A 95 10.13 -7.18 -7.34
N SER A 96 9.75 -8.09 -6.45
CA SER A 96 10.67 -8.94 -5.68
C SER A 96 10.87 -10.33 -6.30
N ALA A 97 10.62 -10.49 -7.61
CA ALA A 97 10.87 -11.74 -8.32
C ALA A 97 12.34 -11.86 -8.77
N SER A 98 12.62 -12.72 -9.75
CA SER A 98 13.98 -12.91 -10.30
C SER A 98 14.46 -11.68 -11.09
N THR A 99 15.78 -11.51 -11.21
CA THR A 99 16.37 -10.49 -12.11
C THR A 99 15.98 -10.71 -13.57
N ALA A 100 15.70 -11.95 -13.99
CA ALA A 100 15.18 -12.25 -15.32
C ALA A 100 13.76 -11.69 -15.52
N THR A 101 12.91 -11.73 -14.50
CA THR A 101 11.58 -11.10 -14.51
C THR A 101 11.69 -9.58 -14.57
N ILE A 102 12.57 -8.99 -13.76
CA ILE A 102 12.83 -7.55 -13.75
C ILE A 102 13.32 -7.09 -15.13
N LYS A 103 14.29 -7.81 -15.70
CA LYS A 103 14.81 -7.52 -17.05
C LYS A 103 13.73 -7.53 -18.11
N ARG A 104 12.82 -8.51 -18.09
CA ARG A 104 11.71 -8.57 -19.05
C ARG A 104 10.82 -7.34 -19.02
N MET A 105 10.52 -6.81 -17.83
CA MET A 105 9.74 -5.56 -17.71
C MET A 105 10.56 -4.33 -18.09
N ALA A 106 11.83 -4.28 -17.67
CA ALA A 106 12.72 -3.16 -17.98
C ALA A 106 13.05 -3.05 -19.49
N ASP A 107 13.15 -4.17 -20.20
CA ASP A 107 13.35 -4.22 -21.65
C ASP A 107 12.15 -3.60 -22.41
N GLU A 108 10.95 -3.59 -21.80
CA GLU A 108 9.75 -2.89 -22.28
C GLU A 108 9.66 -1.43 -21.79
N ALA A 109 10.77 -0.88 -21.27
CA ALA A 109 10.89 0.46 -20.71
C ALA A 109 9.98 0.75 -19.48
N ILE A 110 9.50 -0.29 -18.80
CA ILE A 110 8.74 -0.14 -17.56
C ILE A 110 9.72 0.20 -16.42
N PRO A 111 9.52 1.27 -15.64
CA PRO A 111 10.34 1.54 -14.47
C PRO A 111 10.07 0.51 -13.38
N VAL A 112 11.07 -0.30 -13.02
CA VAL A 112 10.95 -1.35 -12.01
C VAL A 112 11.74 -1.00 -10.75
N ILE A 113 11.09 -1.13 -9.60
CA ILE A 113 11.71 -1.13 -8.28
C ILE A 113 11.94 -2.58 -7.84
N GLY A 114 13.19 -2.98 -7.69
CA GLY A 114 13.59 -4.27 -7.13
C GLY A 114 13.54 -4.29 -5.60
N HIS A 115 14.04 -5.36 -4.99
CA HIS A 115 14.17 -5.46 -3.54
C HIS A 115 15.42 -6.26 -3.17
N VAL A 116 16.22 -5.74 -2.23
CA VAL A 116 17.36 -6.42 -1.57
C VAL A 116 17.25 -6.34 -0.05
N GLY A 117 18.03 -7.16 0.65
CA GLY A 117 17.94 -7.24 2.11
C GLY A 117 16.90 -8.26 2.57
N LEU A 118 16.10 -7.92 3.58
CA LEU A 118 15.02 -8.79 4.06
C LEU A 118 13.82 -8.70 3.12
N ILE A 119 13.73 -9.59 2.14
CA ILE A 119 12.53 -9.70 1.30
C ILE A 119 11.45 -10.50 2.05
N PRO A 120 10.29 -9.92 2.42
CA PRO A 120 9.24 -10.58 3.21
C PRO A 120 8.79 -11.94 2.68
N SER A 121 8.55 -12.01 1.36
CA SER A 121 8.13 -13.20 0.63
C SER A 121 9.21 -14.30 0.57
N ARG A 122 10.46 -13.96 0.94
CA ARG A 122 11.61 -14.88 1.00
C ARG A 122 12.14 -15.08 2.42
N ARG A 123 11.40 -14.68 3.45
CA ARG A 123 11.83 -14.74 4.86
C ARG A 123 12.31 -16.12 5.34
N THR A 124 11.90 -17.22 4.70
CA THR A 124 12.36 -18.57 5.07
C THR A 124 13.84 -18.76 4.78
N TRP A 125 14.37 -18.13 3.72
CA TRP A 125 15.80 -18.14 3.38
C TRP A 125 16.66 -17.41 4.42
N THR A 126 16.08 -16.42 5.10
CA THR A 126 16.75 -15.63 6.15
C THR A 126 16.47 -16.15 7.56
N GLY A 127 15.73 -17.25 7.70
CA GLY A 127 15.36 -17.83 9.00
C GLY A 127 14.39 -16.95 9.79
N GLY A 128 13.47 -16.29 9.10
CA GLY A 128 12.43 -15.40 9.62
C GLY A 128 12.69 -13.92 9.34
N TRP A 129 11.95 -13.07 10.04
CA TRP A 129 12.03 -11.61 9.98
C TRP A 129 13.26 -11.10 10.73
N LYS A 130 14.44 -11.25 10.11
CA LYS A 130 15.73 -10.95 10.73
C LYS A 130 16.50 -9.95 9.88
N ALA A 131 17.25 -9.10 10.57
CA ALA A 131 18.22 -8.23 9.91
C ALA A 131 19.32 -9.03 9.21
N VAL A 132 19.61 -8.66 7.97
CA VAL A 132 20.63 -9.28 7.10
C VAL A 132 21.78 -8.30 6.84
N GLY A 133 22.87 -8.74 6.22
CA GLY A 133 24.03 -7.87 5.93
C GLY A 133 24.91 -7.52 7.15
N LYS A 134 24.80 -8.28 8.25
CA LYS A 134 25.57 -8.03 9.50
C LYS A 134 27.04 -8.43 9.44
N THR A 135 27.47 -9.09 8.37
CA THR A 135 28.85 -9.51 8.17
C THR A 135 29.35 -8.96 6.84
N ALA A 136 30.65 -8.72 6.71
CA ALA A 136 31.23 -8.23 5.45
C ALA A 136 30.85 -9.13 4.25
N ALA A 137 30.86 -10.46 4.44
CA ALA A 137 30.47 -11.41 3.40
C ALA A 137 29.00 -11.24 2.97
N SER A 138 28.07 -11.11 3.93
CA SER A 138 26.64 -10.90 3.61
C SER A 138 26.35 -9.52 3.02
N ALA A 139 27.06 -8.48 3.45
CA ALA A 139 26.98 -7.15 2.85
C ALA A 139 27.52 -7.12 1.41
N LEU A 140 28.63 -7.83 1.13
CA LEU A 140 29.18 -7.97 -0.22
C LEU A 140 28.23 -8.74 -1.15
N ALA A 141 27.60 -9.82 -0.67
CA ALA A 141 26.58 -10.54 -1.43
C ALA A 141 25.40 -9.63 -1.78
N MET A 142 24.94 -8.79 -0.84
CA MET A 142 23.89 -7.81 -1.10
C MET A 142 24.31 -6.75 -2.14
N MET A 143 25.55 -6.27 -2.11
CA MET A 143 26.05 -5.38 -3.16
C MET A 143 26.05 -6.05 -4.54
N GLN A 144 26.33 -7.37 -4.60
CA GLN A 144 26.22 -8.13 -5.85
C GLN A 144 24.76 -8.25 -6.31
N GLU A 145 23.80 -8.44 -5.39
CA GLU A 145 22.37 -8.41 -5.72
C GLU A 145 21.95 -7.06 -6.29
N VAL A 146 22.39 -5.95 -5.69
CA VAL A 146 22.15 -4.59 -6.20
C VAL A 146 22.73 -4.41 -7.59
N ARG A 147 23.97 -4.84 -7.83
CA ARG A 147 24.59 -4.81 -9.16
C ARG A 147 23.83 -5.66 -10.18
N ALA A 148 23.26 -6.79 -9.76
CA ALA A 148 22.44 -7.65 -10.60
C ALA A 148 21.10 -6.99 -10.95
N LEU A 149 20.50 -6.23 -10.02
CA LEU A 149 19.32 -5.41 -10.30
C LEU A 149 19.63 -4.27 -11.28
N GLU A 150 20.77 -3.58 -11.11
CA GLU A 150 21.26 -2.58 -12.06
C GLU A 150 21.42 -3.18 -13.47
N ALA A 151 22.11 -4.31 -13.57
CA ALA A 151 22.32 -5.00 -14.85
C ALA A 151 21.01 -5.51 -15.48
N ALA A 152 19.99 -5.81 -14.66
CA ALA A 152 18.66 -6.17 -15.13
C ALA A 152 17.84 -4.94 -15.60
N GLY A 153 18.34 -3.72 -15.43
CA GLY A 153 17.62 -2.51 -15.85
C GLY A 153 16.62 -1.97 -14.82
N ALA A 154 16.71 -2.40 -13.56
CA ALA A 154 15.91 -1.79 -12.50
C ALA A 154 16.19 -0.27 -12.42
N PHE A 155 15.15 0.51 -12.12
CA PHE A 155 15.29 1.94 -11.83
C PHE A 155 15.72 2.17 -10.38
N GLY A 156 15.18 1.39 -9.45
CA GLY A 156 15.45 1.51 -8.03
C GLY A 156 15.37 0.17 -7.32
N ALA A 157 15.61 0.18 -6.01
CA ALA A 157 15.41 -0.98 -5.15
C ALA A 157 15.04 -0.58 -3.73
N GLU A 158 14.13 -1.33 -3.13
CA GLU A 158 13.96 -1.36 -1.68
C GLU A 158 15.15 -2.05 -1.02
N ILE A 159 15.61 -1.52 0.12
CA ILE A 159 16.62 -2.12 0.99
C ILE A 159 16.07 -2.25 2.41
N GLU A 160 15.67 -3.47 2.78
CA GLU A 160 14.89 -3.72 3.99
C GLU A 160 15.73 -4.35 5.13
N VAL A 161 15.65 -3.74 6.31
CA VAL A 161 16.23 -4.23 7.59
C VAL A 161 17.71 -4.64 7.45
N VAL A 162 18.53 -3.69 7.00
CA VAL A 162 19.99 -3.80 6.81
C VAL A 162 20.71 -2.84 7.78
N PRO A 163 21.94 -3.14 8.27
CA PRO A 163 22.74 -2.15 8.99
C PRO A 163 22.89 -0.84 8.22
N VAL A 164 22.79 0.28 8.92
CA VAL A 164 22.74 1.62 8.32
C VAL A 164 24.00 1.91 7.51
N GLU A 165 25.16 1.53 8.02
CA GLU A 165 26.46 1.71 7.38
C GLU A 165 26.56 0.93 6.06
N VAL A 166 25.90 -0.22 5.97
CA VAL A 166 25.87 -1.04 4.75
C VAL A 166 24.92 -0.43 3.73
N ALA A 167 23.73 -0.03 4.15
CA ALA A 167 22.75 0.59 3.26
C ALA A 167 23.24 1.91 2.66
N GLU A 168 23.86 2.76 3.48
CA GLU A 168 24.49 4.01 3.04
C GLU A 168 25.65 3.75 2.07
N ALA A 169 26.54 2.80 2.40
CA ALA A 169 27.66 2.47 1.53
C ALA A 169 27.22 1.93 0.16
N ILE A 170 26.15 1.12 0.12
CA ILE A 170 25.53 0.61 -1.11
C ILE A 170 24.92 1.77 -1.90
N SER A 171 24.09 2.60 -1.25
CA SER A 171 23.41 3.75 -1.86
C SER A 171 24.37 4.69 -2.60
N GLN A 172 25.51 5.01 -1.97
CA GLN A 172 26.56 5.85 -2.55
C GLN A 172 27.29 5.23 -3.75
N ARG A 173 27.19 3.91 -3.96
CA ARG A 173 27.96 3.17 -4.97
C ARG A 173 27.10 2.61 -6.10
N THR A 174 25.78 2.74 -6.01
CA THR A 174 24.82 2.29 -7.01
C THR A 174 24.17 3.46 -7.74
N SER A 175 23.78 3.23 -8.99
CA SER A 175 22.97 4.13 -9.78
C SER A 175 21.47 4.02 -9.49
N LEU A 176 21.05 2.94 -8.81
CA LEU A 176 19.65 2.73 -8.42
C LEU A 176 19.17 3.79 -7.45
N PHE A 177 17.90 4.17 -7.58
CA PHE A 177 17.17 4.88 -6.55
C PHE A 177 16.90 3.94 -5.35
N MET A 178 17.54 4.17 -4.22
CA MET A 178 17.48 3.29 -3.05
C MET A 178 16.40 3.74 -2.06
N ILE A 179 15.50 2.83 -1.72
CA ILE A 179 14.38 3.06 -0.80
C ILE A 179 14.66 2.30 0.49
N SER A 180 14.94 3.00 1.58
CA SER A 180 15.19 2.40 2.88
C SER A 180 13.89 2.01 3.57
N MET A 181 13.81 0.76 4.03
CA MET A 181 12.77 0.32 4.96
C MET A 181 13.42 -0.29 6.20
N GLY A 182 13.61 0.54 7.22
CA GLY A 182 14.32 0.15 8.44
C GLY A 182 15.83 -0.09 8.25
N SER A 183 16.42 0.58 7.27
CA SER A 183 17.86 0.54 6.96
C SER A 183 18.57 1.89 7.17
N GLY A 184 17.93 2.82 7.89
CA GLY A 184 18.49 4.15 8.22
C GLY A 184 18.35 5.20 7.11
N GLY A 185 18.85 6.40 7.37
CA GLY A 185 18.69 7.62 6.54
C GLY A 185 19.73 7.82 5.43
N GLY A 186 20.48 6.78 5.06
CA GLY A 186 21.55 6.86 4.05
C GLY A 186 21.10 6.58 2.61
N CYS A 187 19.79 6.48 2.37
CA CYS A 187 19.19 6.14 1.08
C CYS A 187 18.42 7.34 0.50
N ASP A 188 17.84 7.18 -0.68
CA ASP A 188 17.16 8.27 -1.39
C ASP A 188 15.71 8.49 -0.89
N ALA A 189 15.10 7.47 -0.26
CA ALA A 189 13.77 7.57 0.34
C ALA A 189 13.64 6.75 1.64
N GLN A 190 12.71 7.17 2.51
CA GLN A 190 12.26 6.40 3.68
C GLN A 190 10.86 5.85 3.45
N TYR A 191 10.72 4.54 3.63
CA TYR A 191 9.49 3.82 3.41
C TYR A 191 8.91 3.26 4.71
N LEU A 192 7.63 3.55 4.96
CA LEU A 192 6.83 2.98 6.04
C LEU A 192 5.42 2.60 5.56
N PHE A 193 4.73 1.78 6.35
CA PHE A 193 3.32 1.47 6.14
C PHE A 193 2.45 2.56 6.77
N ALA A 194 1.41 3.03 6.06
CA ALA A 194 0.44 3.97 6.63
C ALA A 194 -0.21 3.40 7.89
N GLU A 195 -0.50 2.09 7.90
CA GLU A 195 -1.08 1.38 9.04
C GLU A 195 -0.24 1.51 10.33
N ASP A 196 1.10 1.52 10.20
CA ASP A 196 2.01 1.72 11.33
C ASP A 196 2.03 3.17 11.81
N ILE A 197 2.04 4.12 10.88
CA ILE A 197 2.05 5.56 11.19
C ILE A 197 0.73 5.99 11.84
N LEU A 198 -0.38 5.48 11.32
CA LEU A 198 -1.72 5.75 11.83
C LEU A 198 -2.01 5.01 13.14
N GLY A 199 -1.19 4.02 13.51
CA GLY A 199 -1.41 3.19 14.69
C GLY A 199 -2.70 2.38 14.59
N ALA A 200 -3.01 1.89 13.40
CA ALA A 200 -4.16 1.02 13.15
C ALA A 200 -3.83 -0.45 13.47
N ASN A 201 -2.55 -0.82 13.39
CA ASN A 201 -2.05 -2.14 13.75
C ASN A 201 -2.28 -2.44 15.24
N ARG A 202 -2.94 -3.57 15.55
CA ARG A 202 -3.17 -4.07 16.92
C ARG A 202 -2.04 -4.96 17.44
N GLY A 203 -1.14 -5.35 16.56
CA GLY A 203 -0.02 -6.24 16.85
C GLY A 203 1.22 -5.49 17.34
N ARG A 204 2.35 -6.20 17.26
CA ARG A 204 3.66 -5.61 17.51
C ARG A 204 4.01 -4.63 16.40
N VAL A 205 4.18 -3.35 16.74
CA VAL A 205 4.71 -2.34 15.82
C VAL A 205 6.16 -2.71 15.45
N PRO A 206 6.52 -2.70 14.15
CA PRO A 206 7.90 -2.93 13.73
C PRO A 206 8.86 -1.92 14.35
N ARG A 207 10.07 -2.37 14.74
CA ARG A 207 11.05 -1.52 15.43
C ARG A 207 11.50 -0.28 14.63
N HIS A 208 11.35 -0.34 13.31
CA HIS A 208 11.76 0.72 12.39
C HIS A 208 10.63 1.67 12.04
N SER A 209 9.40 1.40 12.51
CA SER A 209 8.25 2.26 12.32
C SER A 209 8.10 3.23 13.49
N LYS A 210 7.37 4.33 13.27
CA LYS A 210 7.00 5.30 14.30
C LYS A 210 5.51 5.59 14.20
N VAL A 211 4.82 5.46 15.33
CA VAL A 211 3.39 5.72 15.44
C VAL A 211 3.15 7.21 15.69
N TYR A 212 2.26 7.81 14.91
CA TYR A 212 1.91 9.22 15.01
C TYR A 212 0.46 9.44 15.45
N ARG A 213 -0.42 8.46 15.26
CA ARG A 213 -1.84 8.49 15.66
C ARG A 213 -2.26 7.15 16.29
N ASN A 214 -3.48 7.08 16.81
CA ASN A 214 -4.03 5.87 17.41
C ASN A 214 -5.38 5.52 16.77
N PHE A 215 -5.33 5.09 15.51
CA PHE A 215 -6.53 4.71 14.77
C PHE A 215 -7.17 3.45 15.34
N ALA A 216 -6.40 2.56 15.98
CA ALA A 216 -6.96 1.41 16.68
C ALA A 216 -7.99 1.83 17.75
N ALA A 217 -7.68 2.85 18.56
CA ALA A 217 -8.62 3.36 19.56
C ALA A 217 -9.86 4.03 18.93
N GLU A 218 -9.70 4.77 17.83
CA GLU A 218 -10.85 5.35 17.13
C GLU A 218 -11.73 4.28 16.49
N HIS A 219 -11.12 3.24 15.92
CA HIS A 219 -11.85 2.09 15.39
C HIS A 219 -12.60 1.34 16.49
N ASP A 220 -11.98 1.15 17.67
CA ASP A 220 -12.63 0.56 18.84
C ASP A 220 -13.82 1.39 19.29
N ARG A 221 -13.64 2.71 19.41
CA ARG A 221 -14.73 3.63 19.77
C ARG A 221 -15.88 3.52 18.79
N LEU A 222 -15.62 3.63 17.49
CA LEU A 222 -16.65 3.51 16.45
C LEU A 222 -17.30 2.11 16.44
N GLN A 223 -16.56 1.06 16.76
CA GLN A 223 -17.13 -0.28 16.86
C GLN A 223 -18.08 -0.41 18.06
N GLN A 224 -17.77 0.22 19.19
CA GLN A 224 -18.70 0.27 20.32
C GLN A 224 -19.97 1.05 19.97
N GLU A 225 -19.85 2.19 19.27
CA GLU A 225 -21.02 2.95 18.78
C GLU A 225 -21.91 2.11 17.86
N ARG A 226 -21.33 1.31 16.95
CA ARG A 226 -22.10 0.38 16.11
C ARG A 226 -22.86 -0.65 16.94
N ILE A 227 -22.20 -1.25 17.93
CA ILE A 227 -22.82 -2.25 18.82
C ILE A 227 -23.96 -1.62 19.63
N ALA A 228 -23.75 -0.42 20.16
CA ALA A 228 -24.74 0.32 20.94
C ALA A 228 -25.98 0.63 20.08
N ALA A 229 -25.79 1.27 18.92
CA ALA A 229 -26.89 1.60 18.02
C ALA A 229 -27.69 0.37 17.57
N PHE A 230 -27.01 -0.75 17.30
CA PHE A 230 -27.69 -2.00 16.92
C PHE A 230 -28.45 -2.61 18.09
N SER A 231 -27.91 -2.49 19.31
CA SER A 231 -28.55 -2.99 20.53
C SER A 231 -29.78 -2.15 20.91
N GLU A 232 -29.73 -0.84 20.73
CA GLU A 232 -30.88 0.07 20.85
C GLU A 232 -31.99 -0.30 19.87
N TYR A 233 -31.64 -0.48 18.60
CA TYR A 233 -32.59 -0.93 17.58
C TYR A 233 -33.23 -2.29 17.92
N VAL A 234 -32.43 -3.25 18.40
CA VAL A 234 -32.94 -4.56 18.86
C VAL A 234 -33.90 -4.38 20.03
N ALA A 235 -33.58 -3.53 20.99
CA ALA A 235 -34.46 -3.23 22.12
C ALA A 235 -35.78 -2.62 21.65
N ASP A 236 -35.73 -1.69 20.70
CA ASP A 236 -36.93 -1.04 20.16
C ASP A 236 -37.87 -2.01 19.44
N VAL A 237 -37.31 -2.92 18.63
CA VAL A 237 -38.09 -3.94 17.94
C VAL A 237 -38.71 -4.93 18.93
N ASN A 238 -37.94 -5.39 19.93
CA ASN A 238 -38.43 -6.33 20.94
C ASN A 238 -39.52 -5.71 21.82
N ALA A 239 -39.41 -4.43 22.14
CA ALA A 239 -40.42 -3.67 22.88
C ALA A 239 -41.63 -3.26 22.02
N LYS A 240 -41.57 -3.48 20.70
CA LYS A 240 -42.52 -2.97 19.69
C LYS A 240 -42.66 -1.44 19.72
N SER A 241 -41.64 -0.71 20.18
CA SER A 241 -41.56 0.75 20.06
C SER A 241 -41.15 1.19 18.65
N PHE A 242 -40.41 0.35 17.93
CA PHE A 242 -40.17 0.50 16.50
C PHE A 242 -40.89 -0.61 15.70
N PRO A 243 -41.53 -0.30 14.56
CA PRO A 243 -41.68 1.05 13.98
C PRO A 243 -42.67 1.93 14.73
N GLU A 244 -42.33 3.21 14.92
CA GLU A 244 -43.30 4.26 15.27
C GLU A 244 -44.26 4.55 14.09
N ASP A 245 -45.41 5.16 14.35
CA ASP A 245 -46.42 5.47 13.33
C ASP A 245 -45.88 6.26 12.12
N ARG A 246 -44.91 7.16 12.33
CA ARG A 246 -44.25 7.90 11.23
C ARG A 246 -43.50 7.02 10.23
N HIS A 247 -43.12 5.81 10.63
CA HIS A 247 -42.46 4.83 9.78
C HIS A 247 -43.46 3.86 9.12
N VAL A 248 -44.72 3.84 9.57
CA VAL A 248 -45.74 2.90 9.09
C VAL A 248 -46.51 3.50 7.91
N VAL A 249 -46.45 2.83 6.77
CA VAL A 249 -47.35 3.11 5.64
C VAL A 249 -48.69 2.43 5.91
N ARG A 250 -49.78 3.18 5.81
CA ARG A 250 -51.14 2.68 6.03
C ARG A 250 -51.89 2.58 4.71
N MET A 251 -52.71 1.54 4.56
CA MET A 251 -53.64 1.40 3.44
C MET A 251 -54.91 2.22 3.71
N ASP A 252 -55.52 2.77 2.67
CA ASP A 252 -56.86 3.36 2.79
C ASP A 252 -57.83 2.29 3.33
N PRO A 253 -58.68 2.62 4.33
CA PRO A 253 -59.57 1.64 4.95
C PRO A 253 -60.53 0.93 3.97
N ALA A 254 -60.96 1.61 2.89
CA ALA A 254 -61.85 1.01 1.89
C ALA A 254 -61.12 -0.02 1.03
N GLU A 255 -59.90 0.30 0.61
CA GLU A 255 -59.04 -0.64 -0.14
C GLU A 255 -58.65 -1.86 0.72
N LEU A 256 -58.41 -1.66 2.02
CA LEU A 256 -58.13 -2.76 2.95
C LEU A 256 -59.34 -3.71 3.09
N ALA A 257 -60.56 -3.17 3.16
CA ALA A 257 -61.78 -3.98 3.23
C ALA A 257 -61.96 -4.83 1.95
N LEU A 258 -61.73 -4.23 0.77
CA LEU A 258 -61.79 -4.94 -0.50
C LEU A 258 -60.73 -6.04 -0.61
N PHE A 259 -59.50 -5.79 -0.14
CA PHE A 259 -58.45 -6.79 -0.08
C PHE A 259 -58.86 -7.99 0.77
N ASN A 260 -59.40 -7.76 1.97
CA ASN A 260 -59.84 -8.84 2.86
C ASN A 260 -60.99 -9.68 2.27
N GLU A 261 -61.99 -9.04 1.62
CA GLU A 261 -63.07 -9.79 0.94
C GLU A 261 -62.52 -10.70 -0.17
N ARG A 262 -61.49 -10.23 -0.89
CA ARG A 262 -60.90 -10.99 -2.00
C ARG A 262 -59.99 -12.11 -1.52
N ILE A 263 -59.22 -11.92 -0.44
CA ILE A 263 -58.30 -12.95 0.06
C ILE A 263 -59.03 -14.12 0.72
N ASP A 264 -60.18 -13.87 1.37
CA ASP A 264 -61.01 -14.94 1.98
C ASP A 264 -61.68 -15.84 0.92
N ARG A 265 -61.69 -15.43 -0.34
CA ARG A 265 -62.24 -16.18 -1.48
C ARG A 265 -61.19 -16.95 -2.29
N LEU A 266 -59.90 -16.85 -1.93
CA LEU A 266 -58.81 -17.65 -2.50
C LEU A 266 -58.78 -19.04 -1.88
#